data_AF-A0A2K3K7H1-F1
#
_entry.id   AF-A0A2K3K7H1-F1
#
_cell.length_a   1.000
_cell.length_b   1.000
_cell.length_c   1.000
_cell.angle_alpha   90.00
_cell.angle_beta   90.00
_cell.angle_gamma   90.00
#
_symmetry.space_group_name_H-M   'P 1'
#
loop_
_entity.id
_entity.type
_entity.pdbx_description
1 polymer ?
#
loop_
_entity_poly.entity_id
_entity_poly.type
_entity_poly.pdbx_seq_one_letter_code
_entity_poly.pdbx_strand_id
1 'polypeptide(L)' 'MRIIKHESNDTPYAITALLVDGVTPTRRLEHHMFESIGIRTEPANSAEEAMQILSTGVNFDFIFVDFDLPITNGPQ' A
#
# COMPACT_ATOMS: atom_id res chain seq x y z
N MET A 1 12.38 20.64 -16.49
CA MET A 1 12.09 19.24 -16.11
C MET A 1 10.58 19.06 -16.21
N ARG A 2 10.11 18.20 -17.13
CA ARG A 2 8.69 18.01 -17.42
C ARG A 2 8.31 16.66 -16.82
N ILE A 3 7.52 16.67 -15.75
CA ILE A 3 6.98 15.44 -15.16
C ILE A 3 5.79 15.05 -16.04
N ILE A 4 5.93 13.97 -16.80
CA ILE A 4 4.82 13.43 -17.60
C ILE A 4 4.01 12.58 -16.64
N LYS A 5 2.84 13.07 -16.22
CA LYS A 5 1.86 12.25 -15.50
C LYS A 5 1.37 11.21 -16.49
N HIS A 6 1.70 9.94 -16.27
CA HIS A 6 1.16 8.85 -17.06
C HIS A 6 -0.35 8.83 -16.80
N GLU A 7 -1.16 9.15 -17.82
CA GLU A 7 -2.61 8.96 -17.71
C GLU A 7 -2.85 7.46 -17.55
N SER A 8 -3.39 7.07 -16.40
CA SER A 8 -3.77 5.69 -16.10
C SER A 8 -4.80 5.26 -17.13
N ASN A 9 -4.47 4.27 -17.95
CA ASN A 9 -5.44 3.58 -18.78
C ASN A 9 -6.64 3.19 -17.90
N ASP A 10 -7.86 3.52 -18.34
CA ASP A 10 -9.12 3.15 -17.69
C ASP A 10 -9.24 1.61 -17.58
N THR A 11 -8.64 1.04 -16.54
CA THR A 11 -9.06 -0.25 -16.01
C THR A 11 -10.33 0.03 -15.20
N PRO A 12 -11.49 -0.61 -15.51
CA PRO A 12 -12.75 -0.35 -14.82
C PRO A 12 -12.71 -0.68 -13.31
N TYR A 13 -11.64 -1.35 -12.87
CA TYR A 13 -11.32 -1.58 -11.47
C TYR A 13 -9.96 -0.96 -11.18
N ALA A 14 -9.93 0.06 -10.32
CA ALA A 14 -8.69 0.58 -9.78
C ALA A 14 -8.09 -0.48 -8.86
N ILE A 15 -6.92 -1.01 -9.23
CA ILE A 15 -6.15 -1.99 -8.43
C ILE A 15 -5.98 -1.43 -7.01
N THR A 16 -6.27 -2.24 -6.00
CA THR A 16 -6.15 -1.86 -4.59
C THR A 16 -5.05 -2.65 -3.89
N ALA A 17 -4.32 -1.99 -3.00
CA ALA A 17 -3.32 -2.63 -2.17
C ALA A 17 -3.41 -2.21 -0.70
N LEU A 18 -3.11 -3.14 0.19
CA LEU A 18 -2.80 -2.82 1.58
C LEU A 18 -1.31 -2.55 1.70
N LEU A 19 -0.94 -1.37 2.18
CA LEU A 19 0.44 -0.90 2.29
C LEU A 19 0.89 -0.92 3.75
N VAL A 20 1.71 -1.90 4.13
CA VAL A 20 2.17 -2.15 5.49
C VAL A 20 3.64 -1.74 5.64
N ASP A 21 3.89 -0.56 6.21
CA ASP A 21 5.22 -0.03 6.47
C ASP A 21 5.18 0.78 7.78
N GLY A 22 6.10 0.53 8.71
CA GLY A 22 6.15 1.19 10.02
C GLY A 22 6.76 2.59 10.01
N VAL A 23 7.42 3.00 8.91
CA VAL A 23 8.14 4.26 8.78
C VAL A 23 7.33 5.26 7.97
N THR A 24 6.64 6.18 8.65
CA THR A 24 5.72 7.16 8.04
C THR A 24 6.26 7.87 6.78
N PRO A 25 7.51 8.39 6.74
CA PRO A 25 8.04 9.00 5.51
C PRO A 25 8.14 8.03 4.33
N THR A 26 8.59 6.79 4.58
CA THR A 26 8.75 5.75 3.56
C THR A 26 7.38 5.34 3.02
N ARG A 27 6.44 5.01 3.91
CA ARG A 27 5.06 4.69 3.54
C ARG A 27 4.38 5.79 2.72
N ARG A 28 4.61 7.06 3.05
CA ARG A 28 4.09 8.19 2.26
C ARG A 28 4.70 8.24 0.86
N LEU A 29 5.99 7.98 0.73
CA LEU A 29 6.66 7.90 -0.58
C LEU A 29 6.08 6.74 -1.40
N GLU A 30 5.97 5.55 -0.81
CA GLU A 30 5.37 4.36 -1.42
C GLU A 30 3.94 4.60 -1.90
N HIS A 31 3.10 5.22 -1.05
CA HIS A 31 1.74 5.62 -1.42
C HIS A 31 1.73 6.50 -2.69
N HIS A 32 2.56 7.54 -2.77
CA HIS A 32 2.64 8.40 -3.96
C HIS A 32 3.17 7.64 -5.19
N MET A 33 4.11 6.70 -5.00
CA MET A 33 4.60 5.85 -6.09
C MET A 33 3.48 4.98 -6.65
N PHE A 34 2.68 4.33 -5.79
CA PHE A 34 1.52 3.53 -6.20
C PHE A 34 0.43 4.37 -6.87
N GLU A 35 0.08 5.53 -6.31
CA GLU A 35 -0.91 6.43 -6.93
C GLU A 35 -0.46 6.89 -8.32
N SER A 36 0.83 7.14 -8.51
CA SER A 36 1.38 7.59 -9.80
C SER A 36 1.19 6.59 -10.93
N ILE A 37 0.99 5.31 -10.61
CA ILE A 37 0.72 4.22 -11.55
C ILE A 37 -0.74 3.72 -11.48
N GLY A 38 -1.62 4.44 -10.80
CA GLY A 38 -3.07 4.16 -10.76
C GLY A 38 -3.49 3.12 -9.72
N ILE A 39 -2.64 2.80 -8.75
CA ILE A 39 -2.95 1.87 -7.66
C ILE A 39 -3.42 2.66 -6.43
N ARG A 40 -4.56 2.30 -5.88
CA ARG A 40 -5.06 2.87 -4.61
C ARG A 40 -4.52 2.07 -3.44
N THR A 41 -4.06 2.75 -2.40
CA THR A 41 -3.48 2.07 -1.24
C THR A 41 -4.19 2.44 0.05
N GLU A 42 -4.43 1.46 0.91
CA GLU A 42 -4.84 1.64 2.30
C GLU A 42 -3.58 1.47 3.19
N PRO A 43 -3.21 2.45 4.02
CA PRO A 43 -1.99 2.35 4.83
C PRO A 43 -2.22 1.58 6.14
N ALA A 44 -1.21 0.81 6.55
CA ALA A 44 -1.07 0.24 7.90
C ALA A 44 0.35 0.49 8.42
N ASN A 45 0.48 0.83 9.71
CA ASN A 45 1.73 1.15 10.39
C ASN A 45 2.40 -0.07 11.05
N SER A 46 1.70 -1.19 11.13
CA SER A 46 2.21 -2.43 11.73
C SER A 46 1.45 -3.64 11.22
N ALA A 47 1.98 -4.83 11.49
CA ALA A 47 1.30 -6.09 11.18
C ALA A 47 -0.07 -6.18 11.89
N GLU A 48 -0.18 -5.69 13.12
CA GLU A 48 -1.43 -5.73 13.90
C GLU A 48 -2.51 -4.86 13.27
N GLU A 49 -2.16 -3.66 12.80
CA GLU A 49 -3.11 -2.79 12.08
C GLU A 49 -3.53 -3.41 10.74
N ALA A 50 -2.58 -4.00 10.01
CA ALA A 50 -2.88 -4.72 8.77
C ALA A 50 -3.86 -5.88 9.02
N MET A 51 -3.63 -6.68 10.07
CA MET A 51 -4.51 -7.77 10.46
C MET A 51 -5.90 -7.27 10.90
N GLN A 52 -5.97 -6.13 11.59
CA GLN A 52 -7.24 -5.52 11.97
C GLN A 52 -8.03 -5.09 10.71
N ILE A 53 -7.38 -4.49 9.72
CA ILE A 53 -8.02 -4.11 8.45
C ILE A 53 -8.52 -5.36 7.73
N LEU A 54 -7.68 -6.40 7.58
CA LEU A 54 -8.05 -7.65 6.91
C LEU A 54 -9.19 -8.39 7.62
N SER A 55 -9.24 -8.31 8.96
CA SER A 55 -10.31 -8.92 9.77
C SER A 55 -11.70 -8.34 9.50
N THR A 56 -11.78 -7.14 8.89
CA THR A 56 -13.06 -6.52 8.50
C THR A 56 -13.70 -7.17 7.27
N GLY A 57 -12.96 -8.03 6.55
CA GLY A 57 -13.42 -8.68 5.32
C GLY A 57 -13.18 -7.84 4.05
N VAL A 58 -12.47 -6.71 4.15
CA VAL A 58 -12.00 -5.95 2.97
C VAL A 58 -10.99 -6.80 2.21
N ASN A 59 -11.16 -6.88 0.90
CA ASN A 59 -10.23 -7.57 0.00
C ASN A 59 -9.39 -6.55 -0.78
N PHE A 60 -8.12 -6.89 -0.96
CA PHE A 60 -7.15 -6.15 -1.79
C PHE A 60 -6.63 -7.06 -2.90
N ASP A 61 -6.21 -6.48 -4.02
CA ASP A 61 -5.59 -7.24 -5.11
C ASP A 61 -4.20 -7.76 -4.69
N PHE A 62 -3.48 -7.00 -3.85
CA PHE A 62 -2.24 -7.44 -3.21
C PHE A 62 -1.99 -6.72 -1.89
N ILE A 63 -1.01 -7.23 -1.13
CA ILE A 63 -0.49 -6.60 0.08
C ILE A 63 0.99 -6.32 -0.15
N PHE A 64 1.41 -5.07 0.04
CA PHE A 64 2.81 -4.67 0.04
C PHE A 64 3.27 -4.51 1.49
N VAL A 65 4.25 -5.30 1.90
CA VAL A 65 4.67 -5.40 3.31
C VAL A 65 6.17 -5.13 3.41
N ASP A 66 6.55 -4.16 4.23
CA ASP A 66 7.93 -3.96 4.64
C ASP A 66 8.42 -5.21 5.38
N PHE A 67 9.64 -5.63 5.06
CA PHE A 67 10.22 -6.83 5.65
C PHE A 67 10.51 -6.63 7.14
N ASP A 68 11.08 -5.47 7.48
CA ASP A 68 11.55 -5.15 8.82
C ASP A 68 10.56 -4.27 9.59
N LEU A 69 9.40 -4.86 9.91
CA LEU A 69 8.39 -4.23 10.74
C LEU A 69 8.70 -4.33 12.24
N PRO A 70 8.30 -3.34 13.06
CA PRO A 70 8.40 -3.44 14.52
C PRO A 70 7.51 -4.56 15.07
N ILE A 71 7.99 -5.25 16.11
CA ILE A 71 7.27 -6.30 16.87
C ILE A 71 7.11 -7.60 16.07
N THR A 72 6.43 -7.55 14.93
CA THR A 72 6.17 -8.69 14.04
C THR A 72 6.72 -8.36 12.66
N ASN A 73 7.62 -9.19 12.13
CA ASN A 73 8.24 -8.93 10.81
C ASN A 73 7.29 -9.32 9.67
N GLY A 74 7.54 -8.79 8.47
CA GLY A 74 6.67 -9.02 7.32
C GLY A 74 6.43 -10.50 6.95
N PRO A 75 7.44 -11.40 7.07
CA PRO A 75 7.25 -12.84 6.81
C PRO A 75 6.43 -13.63 7.83
N GLN A 76 6.15 -13.09 9.03
CA GLN A 76 5.43 -13.77 10.12
C GLN A 76 3.92 -13.53 10.08
#